data_AF-A0AAD1D5F2-F1
#
_entry.id   AF-A0AAD1D5F2-F1
#
_cell.length_a   1.000
_cell.length_b   1.000
_cell.length_c   1.000
_cell.angle_alpha   90.00
_cell.angle_beta   90.00
_cell.angle_gamma   90.00
#
_symmetry.space_group_name_H-M   'P 1'
#
loop_
_entity.id
_entity.type
_entity.pdbx_description
1 polymer ?
#
loop_
_entity_poly.entity_id
_entity_poly.type
_entity_poly.pdbx_seq_one_letter_code
_entity_poly.pdbx_strand_id
1 'polypeptide(L)'
;MKTWITGSILLLAGALCWFGYIGYFGGPVFFEVPAAATAGKPRCSAIVLSGDMGFRVGMAPRIAQRLAEDGIPVTGVSSLTYFHKERSPEETAELIDAAVRRALARSKTDRLILIGQSFGADMLHVGLARMPAALRAKIIMVGLIVPTRTVFYRASPAELFNWRHPTHPRSTQRPA
;
A
#
# COMPACT_ATOMS: atom_id res chain seq x y z
N MET A 1 4.02 14.09 -41.98
CA MET A 1 2.94 13.33 -41.31
C MET A 1 3.39 12.03 -40.66
N LYS A 2 4.21 11.18 -41.28
CA LYS A 2 4.58 9.84 -40.75
C LYS A 2 5.35 9.82 -39.41
N THR A 3 6.23 10.79 -39.16
CA THR A 3 7.10 10.81 -37.95
C THR A 3 6.33 11.05 -36.65
N TRP A 4 5.26 11.84 -36.69
CA TRP A 4 4.41 12.12 -35.53
C TRP A 4 3.58 10.90 -35.11
N ILE A 5 3.17 10.06 -36.06
CA ILE A 5 2.46 8.80 -35.80
C ILE A 5 3.39 7.81 -35.10
N THR A 6 4.61 7.62 -35.61
CA THR A 6 5.60 6.73 -34.99
C THR A 6 5.97 7.20 -33.59
N GLY A 7 6.17 8.51 -33.39
CA GLY A 7 6.42 9.09 -32.07
C GLY A 7 5.27 8.85 -31.09
N SER A 8 4.02 9.01 -31.54
CA SER A 8 2.83 8.78 -30.71
C SER A 8 2.68 7.31 -30.29
N ILE A 9 2.96 6.36 -31.18
CA ILE A 9 2.92 4.93 -30.88
C ILE A 9 3.97 4.56 -29.83
N LEU A 10 5.20 5.08 -29.95
CA LEU A 10 6.26 4.82 -28.97
C LEU A 10 5.92 5.40 -27.58
N LEU A 11 5.32 6.58 -27.53
CA LEU A 11 4.86 7.17 -26.26
C LEU A 11 3.78 6.30 -25.60
N LEU A 12 2.79 5.84 -26.37
CA LEU A 12 1.73 4.96 -25.86
C LEU A 12 2.28 3.61 -25.38
N ALA A 13 3.21 3.01 -26.13
CA ALA A 13 3.88 1.78 -25.72
C ALA A 13 4.68 1.98 -24.43
N GLY A 14 5.42 3.09 -24.32
CA GLY A 14 6.15 3.46 -23.12
C GLY A 14 5.23 3.62 -21.90
N ALA A 15 4.10 4.31 -22.06
CA ALA A 15 3.10 4.47 -21.00
C ALA A 15 2.51 3.12 -20.57
N LEU A 16 2.17 2.25 -21.52
CA LEU A 16 1.62 0.92 -21.22
C LEU A 16 2.63 0.05 -20.44
N CYS A 17 3.90 0.06 -20.87
CA CYS A 17 4.99 -0.61 -20.17
C CYS A 17 5.17 -0.06 -18.75
N TRP A 18 5.07 1.26 -18.57
CA TRP A 18 5.16 1.89 -17.25
C TRP A 18 4.01 1.46 -16.32
N PHE A 19 2.77 1.44 -16.81
CA PHE A 19 1.62 0.94 -16.04
C PHE A 19 1.78 -0.53 -15.66
N GLY A 20 2.31 -1.36 -16.56
CA GLY A 20 2.68 -2.74 -16.26
C GLY A 20 3.76 -2.82 -15.17
N TYR A 21 4.81 -2.01 -15.28
CA TYR A 21 5.92 -1.97 -14.34
C TYR A 21 5.46 -1.64 -12.92
N ILE A 22 4.60 -0.64 -12.73
CA ILE A 22 4.08 -0.26 -11.41
C ILE A 22 3.02 -1.23 -10.87
N GLY A 23 2.60 -2.21 -11.68
CA GLY A 23 1.68 -3.27 -11.28
C GLY A 23 0.19 -2.94 -11.44
N TYR A 24 -0.16 -2.02 -12.36
CA TYR A 24 -1.54 -1.62 -12.62
C TYR A 24 -2.39 -2.75 -13.24
N PHE A 25 -1.81 -3.51 -14.17
CA PHE A 25 -2.49 -4.63 -14.86
C PHE A 25 -2.42 -5.96 -14.10
N GLY A 26 -1.80 -5.96 -12.92
CA GLY A 26 -1.50 -7.16 -12.14
C GLY A 26 -0.04 -7.21 -11.70
N GLY A 27 0.30 -8.23 -10.91
CA GLY A 27 1.63 -8.40 -10.32
C GLY A 27 1.58 -8.84 -8.86
N PRO A 28 2.72 -8.86 -8.17
CA PRO A 28 2.75 -9.20 -6.75
C PRO A 28 2.09 -8.08 -5.92
N VAL A 29 1.19 -8.46 -5.03
CA VAL A 29 0.64 -7.56 -4.01
C VAL A 29 1.64 -7.37 -2.87
N PHE A 30 2.35 -8.43 -2.51
CA PHE A 30 3.32 -8.43 -1.41
C PHE A 30 4.76 -8.41 -1.94
N PHE A 31 5.58 -7.56 -1.34
CA PHE A 31 6.99 -7.41 -1.63
C PHE A 31 7.78 -7.72 -0.36
N GLU A 32 8.75 -8.63 -0.45
CA GLU A 32 9.60 -8.96 0.69
C GLU A 32 10.90 -8.20 0.59
N VAL A 33 11.21 -7.42 1.61
CA VAL A 33 12.51 -6.75 1.75
C VAL A 33 13.19 -7.33 2.98
N PRO A 34 14.12 -8.29 2.82
CA PRO A 34 14.81 -8.89 3.94
C PRO A 34 15.72 -7.87 4.60
N ALA A 35 15.87 -7.97 5.93
CA ALA A 35 16.87 -7.20 6.67
C ALA A 35 18.28 -7.51 6.15
N ALA A 36 19.18 -6.51 6.19
CA ALA A 36 20.58 -6.70 5.85
C ALA A 36 21.21 -7.81 6.72
N ALA A 37 21.96 -8.72 6.11
CA ALA A 37 22.52 -9.90 6.78
C ALA A 37 23.50 -9.57 7.92
N THR A 38 24.04 -8.36 7.92
CA THR A 38 24.94 -7.83 8.96
C THR A 38 24.19 -7.36 10.21
N ALA A 39 22.86 -7.21 10.14
CA ALA A 39 22.05 -6.89 11.30
C ALA A 39 21.85 -8.13 12.18
N GLY A 40 21.93 -7.97 13.51
CA GLY A 40 21.60 -9.02 14.46
C GLY A 40 20.12 -9.47 14.38
N LYS A 41 19.66 -10.28 15.34
CA LYS A 41 18.25 -10.74 15.35
C LYS A 41 17.28 -9.55 15.32
N PRO A 42 16.31 -9.51 14.37
CA PRO A 42 15.34 -8.42 14.29
C PRO A 42 14.52 -8.30 15.57
N ARG A 43 14.46 -7.09 16.14
CA ARG A 43 13.64 -6.80 17.33
C ARG A 43 12.17 -6.58 16.98
N CYS A 44 11.89 -6.15 15.75
CA CYS A 44 10.56 -5.95 15.20
C CYS A 44 10.57 -6.25 13.69
N SER A 45 9.38 -6.32 13.10
CA SER A 45 9.17 -6.42 11.65
C SER A 45 8.25 -5.28 11.21
N ALA A 46 8.43 -4.78 9.99
CA ALA A 46 7.63 -3.69 9.47
C ALA A 46 6.73 -4.12 8.32
N ILE A 47 5.60 -3.45 8.20
CA ILE A 47 4.67 -3.56 7.08
C ILE A 47 4.55 -2.16 6.47
N VAL A 48 4.75 -2.06 5.16
CA VAL A 48 4.73 -0.77 4.45
C VAL A 48 3.69 -0.82 3.33
N LEU A 49 2.58 -0.11 3.50
CA LEU A 49 1.53 0.06 2.49
C LEU A 49 1.84 1.26 1.60
N SER A 50 1.97 1.03 0.29
CA SER A 50 2.26 2.08 -0.68
C SER A 50 1.09 3.03 -0.91
N GLY A 51 1.36 4.17 -1.55
CA GLY A 51 0.34 4.98 -2.19
C GLY A 51 -0.32 4.29 -3.39
N ASP A 52 -1.19 5.04 -4.04
CA ASP A 52 -2.01 4.65 -5.19
C ASP A 52 -1.22 4.33 -6.46
N MET A 53 0.06 4.72 -6.52
CA MET A 53 0.97 4.35 -7.62
C MET A 53 1.69 3.01 -7.42
N GLY A 54 1.47 2.32 -6.29
CA GLY A 54 2.03 1.00 -6.03
C GLY A 54 3.41 1.02 -5.37
N PHE A 55 3.88 -0.17 -4.98
CA PHE A 55 5.06 -0.30 -4.09
C PHE A 55 6.41 -0.02 -4.79
N ARG A 56 6.47 -0.10 -6.12
CA ARG A 56 7.74 0.07 -6.86
C ARG A 56 8.17 1.52 -7.00
N VAL A 57 7.27 2.47 -6.75
CA VAL A 57 7.50 3.90 -6.94
C VAL A 57 7.08 4.69 -5.70
N GLY A 58 7.41 5.98 -5.67
CA GLY A 58 7.12 6.84 -4.53
C GLY A 58 8.02 6.57 -3.32
N MET A 59 7.51 6.85 -2.13
CA MET A 59 8.29 6.78 -0.89
C MET A 59 8.35 5.39 -0.26
N ALA A 60 7.32 4.56 -0.46
CA ALA A 60 7.21 3.23 0.13
C ALA A 60 8.45 2.32 -0.09
N PRO A 61 9.00 2.19 -1.30
CA PRO A 61 10.17 1.32 -1.50
C PRO A 61 11.42 1.88 -0.81
N ARG A 62 11.57 3.21 -0.73
CA ARG A 62 12.70 3.85 -0.04
C ARG A 62 12.61 3.68 1.48
N ILE A 63 11.42 3.81 2.04
CA ILE A 63 11.16 3.56 3.46
C ILE A 63 11.48 2.09 3.79
N ALA A 64 10.99 1.16 2.98
CA ALA A 64 11.22 -0.27 3.19
C ALA A 64 12.71 -0.62 3.11
N GLN A 65 13.43 -0.07 2.13
CA GLN A 65 14.87 -0.27 2.01
C GLN A 65 15.64 0.27 3.21
N ARG A 66 15.34 1.50 3.66
CA ARG A 66 16.03 2.10 4.81
C ARG A 66 15.82 1.29 6.08
N LEU A 67 14.59 0.81 6.33
CA LEU A 67 14.28 -0.08 7.46
C LEU A 67 15.05 -1.39 7.39
N ALA A 68 15.14 -1.99 6.20
CA ALA A 68 15.89 -3.22 5.99
C ALA A 68 17.40 -3.04 6.23
N GLU A 69 17.97 -1.90 5.83
CA GLU A 69 19.34 -1.51 6.15
C GLU A 69 19.56 -1.35 7.66
N ASP A 70 18.56 -0.87 8.39
CA ASP A 70 18.56 -0.79 9.86
C ASP A 70 18.25 -2.15 10.54
N GLY A 71 18.17 -3.24 9.78
CA GLY A 71 17.96 -4.58 10.32
C GLY A 71 16.50 -4.96 10.59
N ILE A 72 15.55 -4.17 10.10
CA ILE A 72 14.11 -4.42 10.25
C ILE A 72 13.59 -5.04 8.94
N PRO A 73 13.22 -6.33 8.92
CA PRO A 73 12.63 -6.94 7.74
C PRO A 73 11.28 -6.28 7.43
N VAL A 74 10.98 -6.11 6.14
CA VAL A 74 9.77 -5.41 5.69
C VAL A 74 8.93 -6.28 4.77
N THR A 75 7.64 -6.35 5.06
CA THR A 75 6.60 -6.81 4.14
C THR A 75 5.94 -5.58 3.50
N GLY A 76 6.33 -5.28 2.27
CA GLY A 76 5.71 -4.25 1.44
C GLY A 76 4.38 -4.70 0.87
N VAL A 77 3.42 -3.78 0.76
CA VAL A 77 2.10 -4.02 0.17
C VAL A 77 1.85 -2.98 -0.91
N SER A 78 1.63 -3.43 -2.15
CA SER A 78 1.29 -2.58 -3.28
C SER A 78 -0.20 -2.28 -3.30
N SER A 79 -0.55 -1.07 -2.87
CA SER A 79 -1.94 -0.61 -2.88
C SER A 79 -2.49 -0.54 -4.30
N LEU A 80 -1.71 -0.11 -5.30
CA LEU A 80 -2.16 -0.09 -6.69
C LEU A 80 -2.57 -1.49 -7.17
N THR A 81 -1.73 -2.48 -6.96
CA THR A 81 -1.97 -3.84 -7.47
C THR A 81 -3.22 -4.45 -6.84
N TYR A 82 -3.50 -4.16 -5.57
CA TYR A 82 -4.70 -4.68 -4.90
C TYR A 82 -5.97 -3.86 -5.20
N PHE A 83 -5.87 -2.53 -5.12
CA PHE A 83 -6.97 -1.57 -5.19
C PHE A 83 -7.18 -0.93 -6.57
N HIS A 84 -6.53 -1.43 -7.64
CA HIS A 84 -6.90 -1.04 -9.01
C HIS A 84 -8.36 -1.40 -9.33
N LYS A 85 -8.87 -2.46 -8.67
CA LYS A 85 -10.29 -2.78 -8.53
C LYS A 85 -10.81 -2.23 -7.21
N GLU A 86 -12.06 -1.82 -7.21
CA GLU A 86 -12.76 -1.39 -5.99
C GLU A 86 -12.82 -2.54 -4.97
N ARG A 87 -12.63 -2.21 -3.70
CA ARG A 87 -12.58 -3.17 -2.59
C ARG A 87 -13.51 -2.73 -1.46
N SER A 88 -14.08 -3.72 -0.77
CA SER A 88 -14.84 -3.46 0.44
C SER A 88 -13.92 -3.14 1.65
N PRO A 89 -14.46 -2.52 2.71
CA PRO A 89 -13.75 -2.38 3.97
C PRO A 89 -13.32 -3.73 4.59
N GLU A 90 -14.09 -4.79 4.37
CA GLU A 90 -13.81 -6.15 4.84
C GLU A 90 -12.62 -6.75 4.07
N GLU A 91 -12.62 -6.66 2.74
CA GLU A 91 -11.47 -7.06 1.90
C GLU A 91 -10.20 -6.28 2.27
N THR A 92 -10.36 -4.99 2.60
CA THR A 92 -9.25 -4.15 3.06
C THR A 92 -8.67 -4.66 4.37
N ALA A 93 -9.53 -5.01 5.35
CA ALA A 93 -9.08 -5.57 6.61
C ALA A 93 -8.38 -6.93 6.42
N GLU A 94 -8.92 -7.79 5.56
CA GLU A 94 -8.31 -9.08 5.22
C GLU A 94 -6.92 -8.92 4.59
N LEU A 95 -6.72 -7.92 3.71
CA LEU A 95 -5.41 -7.61 3.15
C LEU A 95 -4.39 -7.26 4.25
N ILE A 96 -4.79 -6.44 5.22
CA ILE A 96 -3.91 -6.02 6.32
C ILE A 96 -3.60 -7.20 7.24
N ASP A 97 -4.60 -8.03 7.56
CA ASP A 97 -4.41 -9.25 8.33
C ASP A 97 -3.47 -10.23 7.62
N ALA A 98 -3.60 -10.38 6.30
CA ALA A 98 -2.69 -11.20 5.50
C ALA A 98 -1.26 -10.65 5.54
N ALA A 99 -1.09 -9.32 5.45
CA ALA A 99 0.21 -8.67 5.59
C ALA A 99 0.82 -8.93 6.97
N VAL A 100 0.03 -8.79 8.04
CA VAL A 100 0.43 -9.04 9.43
C VAL A 100 0.90 -10.47 9.63
N ARG A 101 0.10 -11.44 9.18
CA ARG A 101 0.46 -12.87 9.27
C ARG A 101 1.76 -13.18 8.52
N ARG A 102 1.95 -12.56 7.35
CA ARG A 102 3.16 -12.74 6.53
C ARG A 102 4.40 -12.14 7.19
N ALA A 103 4.29 -10.95 7.77
CA ALA A 103 5.36 -10.31 8.53
C ALA A 103 5.74 -11.12 9.77
N LEU A 104 4.75 -11.68 10.49
CA LEU A 104 4.97 -12.54 11.65
C LEU A 104 5.60 -13.88 11.28
N ALA A 105 5.13 -14.54 10.21
CA ALA A 105 5.66 -15.84 9.79
C ALA A 105 7.13 -15.78 9.33
N ARG A 106 7.58 -14.62 8.84
CA ARG A 106 8.91 -14.42 8.28
C ARG A 106 9.90 -13.81 9.26
N SER A 107 9.40 -13.20 10.33
CA SER A 107 10.23 -12.60 11.35
C SER A 107 10.29 -13.51 12.59
N LYS A 108 11.38 -13.41 13.35
CA LYS A 108 11.53 -14.14 14.62
C LYS A 108 11.01 -13.33 15.81
N THR A 109 10.10 -12.40 15.55
CA THR A 109 9.57 -11.43 16.51
C THR A 109 8.07 -11.31 16.32
N ASP A 110 7.38 -10.98 17.41
CA ASP A 110 5.97 -10.72 17.41
C ASP A 110 5.64 -9.22 17.49
N ARG A 111 6.65 -8.35 17.37
CA ARG A 111 6.48 -6.89 17.39
C ARG A 111 6.44 -6.32 15.98
N LEU A 112 5.39 -5.56 15.70
CA LEU A 112 5.08 -5.04 14.37
C LEU A 112 5.07 -3.52 14.32
N ILE A 113 5.64 -2.96 13.26
CA ILE A 113 5.51 -1.57 12.87
C ILE A 113 4.64 -1.53 11.62
N LEU A 114 3.60 -0.70 11.60
CA LEU A 114 2.76 -0.50 10.42
C LEU A 114 2.97 0.90 9.87
N ILE A 115 3.27 1.02 8.58
CA ILE A 115 3.48 2.29 7.90
C ILE A 115 2.58 2.33 6.67
N GLY A 116 1.81 3.40 6.52
CA GLY A 116 1.03 3.67 5.31
C GLY A 116 1.41 5.01 4.71
N GLN A 117 1.47 5.09 3.38
CA GLN A 117 1.75 6.32 2.63
C GLN A 117 0.57 6.71 1.74
N SER A 118 0.12 7.96 1.82
CA SER A 118 -1.02 8.49 1.05
C SER A 118 -2.23 7.55 1.15
N PHE A 119 -2.75 7.07 0.02
CA PHE A 119 -3.78 6.04 -0.06
C PHE A 119 -3.55 4.85 0.88
N GLY A 120 -2.31 4.37 1.01
CA GLY A 120 -1.96 3.27 1.92
C GLY A 120 -2.15 3.62 3.40
N ALA A 121 -2.02 4.89 3.79
CA ALA A 121 -2.32 5.36 5.15
C ALA A 121 -3.82 5.29 5.44
N ASP A 122 -4.66 5.63 4.47
CA ASP A 122 -6.11 5.57 4.60
C ASP A 122 -6.59 4.13 4.70
N MET A 123 -6.06 3.23 3.85
CA MET A 123 -6.36 1.79 3.93
C MET A 123 -5.85 1.16 5.23
N LEU A 124 -4.68 1.61 5.71
CA LEU A 124 -4.16 1.19 7.01
C LEU A 124 -5.12 1.57 8.15
N HIS A 125 -5.69 2.77 8.10
CA HIS A 125 -6.69 3.22 9.05
C HIS A 125 -7.96 2.33 9.03
N VAL A 126 -8.46 2.00 7.84
CA VAL A 126 -9.64 1.11 7.67
C VAL A 126 -9.38 -0.28 8.26
N GLY A 127 -8.21 -0.87 7.99
CA GLY A 127 -7.85 -2.19 8.50
C GLY A 127 -7.63 -2.19 10.01
N LEU A 128 -6.96 -1.17 10.55
CA LEU A 128 -6.73 -1.01 12.00
C LEU A 128 -8.04 -0.93 12.79
N ALA A 129 -9.06 -0.26 12.24
CA ALA A 129 -10.37 -0.15 12.89
C ALA A 129 -11.09 -1.51 13.05
N ARG A 130 -10.76 -2.49 12.20
CA ARG A 130 -11.38 -3.83 12.17
C ARG A 130 -10.46 -4.92 12.72
N MET A 131 -9.24 -4.58 13.11
CA MET A 131 -8.23 -5.55 13.49
C MET A 131 -8.56 -6.26 14.82
N PRO A 132 -8.43 -7.60 14.89
CA PRO A 132 -8.59 -8.33 16.15
C PRO A 132 -7.63 -7.83 17.24
N ALA A 133 -8.11 -7.75 18.48
CA ALA A 133 -7.31 -7.23 19.61
C ALA A 133 -5.97 -7.94 19.80
N ALA A 134 -5.92 -9.25 19.55
CA ALA A 134 -4.71 -10.06 19.66
C ALA A 134 -3.62 -9.67 18.62
N LEU A 135 -4.02 -9.28 17.41
CA LEU A 135 -3.09 -8.76 16.41
C LEU A 135 -2.72 -7.31 16.72
N ARG A 136 -3.69 -6.50 17.16
CA ARG A 136 -3.45 -5.10 17.52
C ARG A 136 -2.44 -4.96 18.66
N ALA A 137 -2.45 -5.87 19.64
CA ALA A 137 -1.50 -5.89 20.75
C ALA A 137 -0.03 -6.13 20.33
N LYS A 138 0.20 -6.65 19.11
CA LYS A 138 1.53 -6.86 18.54
C LYS A 138 2.09 -5.60 17.87
N ILE A 139 1.25 -4.59 17.62
CA ILE A 139 1.65 -3.35 16.97
C ILE A 139 2.30 -2.43 18.01
N ILE A 140 3.57 -2.11 17.79
CA ILE A 140 4.32 -1.21 18.66
C ILE A 140 4.37 0.23 18.12
N MET A 141 4.06 0.43 16.84
CA MET A 141 4.05 1.74 16.18
C MET A 141 3.17 1.72 14.93
N VAL A 142 2.48 2.84 14.70
CA VAL A 142 1.78 3.14 13.44
C VAL A 142 2.30 4.47 12.90
N GLY A 143 2.79 4.48 11.67
CA GLY A 143 3.20 5.69 10.94
C GLY A 143 2.26 5.96 9.76
N LEU A 144 1.59 7.11 9.77
CA LEU A 144 0.73 7.55 8.65
C LEU A 144 1.39 8.74 7.96
N ILE A 145 1.82 8.54 6.71
CA ILE A 145 2.60 9.53 5.95
C ILE A 145 1.70 10.16 4.88
N VAL A 146 1.44 11.46 5.02
CA VAL A 146 0.58 12.26 4.12
C VAL A 146 -0.81 11.61 3.91
N PRO A 147 -1.57 11.30 4.98
CA PRO A 147 -2.91 10.73 4.84
C PRO A 147 -3.87 11.75 4.19
N THR A 148 -4.88 11.26 3.47
CA THR A 148 -5.90 12.17 2.93
C THR A 148 -6.92 12.53 4.02
N ARG A 149 -7.70 13.61 3.82
CA ARG A 149 -8.80 13.97 4.75
C ARG A 149 -10.04 13.08 4.56
N THR A 150 -10.12 12.31 3.48
CA THR A 150 -11.28 11.52 3.06
C THR A 150 -10.83 10.21 2.42
N VAL A 151 -11.24 9.07 2.97
CA VAL A 151 -10.82 7.74 2.53
C VAL A 151 -11.40 7.39 1.15
N PHE A 152 -10.54 6.99 0.21
CA PHE A 152 -10.93 6.44 -1.10
C PHE A 152 -10.62 4.95 -1.15
N TYR A 153 -11.52 4.12 -1.67
CA TYR A 153 -11.36 2.64 -1.72
C TYR A 153 -10.84 2.11 -3.06
N ARG A 154 -10.29 3.00 -3.91
CA ARG A 154 -9.74 2.64 -5.22
C ARG A 154 -8.52 3.50 -5.54
N ALA A 155 -7.40 2.85 -5.82
CA ALA A 155 -6.18 3.51 -6.28
C ALA A 155 -6.20 3.69 -7.81
N SER A 156 -5.77 4.85 -8.29
CA SER A 156 -5.65 5.12 -9.72
C SER A 156 -4.56 6.15 -10.00
N PRO A 157 -3.64 5.92 -10.94
CA PRO A 157 -2.65 6.93 -11.33
C PRO A 157 -3.27 8.23 -11.88
N ALA A 158 -4.56 8.21 -12.25
CA ALA A 158 -5.31 9.40 -12.64
C ALA A 158 -5.61 10.36 -11.46
N GLU A 159 -5.35 9.96 -10.20
CA GLU A 159 -5.53 10.85 -9.04
C GLU A 159 -4.60 12.07 -9.09
N LEU A 160 -3.49 12.01 -9.84
CA LEU A 160 -2.66 13.17 -10.18
C LEU A 160 -3.43 14.31 -10.85
N PHE A 161 -4.57 14.03 -11.48
CA PHE A 161 -5.40 15.00 -12.20
C PHE A 161 -6.68 15.41 -11.46
N ASN A 162 -6.85 15.00 -10.19
CA ASN A 162 -7.96 15.40 -9.29
C ASN A 162 -9.38 15.25 -9.89
N TRP A 163 -9.64 14.17 -10.64
CA TRP A 163 -10.90 13.98 -11.41
C TRP A 163 -12.02 13.24 -10.64
N ARG A 164 -11.94 13.06 -9.31
CA ARG A 164 -12.95 12.25 -8.58
C ARG A 164 -13.65 12.97 -7.44
N HIS A 165 -14.96 12.77 -7.38
CA HIS A 165 -15.82 13.18 -6.27
C HIS A 165 -15.77 12.16 -5.13
N PRO A 166 -15.84 12.61 -3.87
CA PRO A 166 -15.90 11.73 -2.71
C PRO A 166 -17.11 10.78 -2.79
N THR A 167 -16.91 9.49 -2.53
CA THR A 167 -18.01 8.55 -2.32
C THR A 167 -18.53 8.70 -0.89
N HIS A 168 -19.65 9.39 -0.72
CA HIS A 168 -20.39 9.39 0.54
C HIS A 168 -21.27 8.14 0.64
N PRO A 169 -21.24 7.36 1.75
CA PRO A 169 -22.36 6.51 2.07
C PRO A 169 -23.58 7.40 2.28
N ARG A 170 -24.69 7.14 1.56
CA ARG A 170 -25.95 7.87 1.78
C ARG A 170 -26.41 7.59 3.21
N SER A 171 -26.31 8.59 4.09
CA SER A 171 -27.06 8.58 5.33
C SER A 171 -28.52 8.90 5.00
N THR A 172 -29.37 7.89 5.05
CA THR A 172 -30.82 8.08 5.13
C THR A 172 -31.14 8.70 6.48
N GLN A 173 -31.10 10.03 6.58
CA GLN A 173 -31.73 10.76 7.69
C GLN A 173 -33.24 10.75 7.49
N ARG A 174 -33.95 10.07 8.38
CA ARG A 174 -35.40 10.19 8.56
C ARG A 174 -35.64 11.35 9.54
N PRO A 175 -36.48 12.34 9.23
CA PRO A 175 -36.74 13.46 10.15
C PRO A 175 -37.58 12.99 11.33
N ALA A 176 -37.30 13.56 12.51
CA ALA A 176 -38.15 13.52 13.69
C ALA A 176 -39.25 14.58 13.59
#